data_AF-A0A821W4F6-F1
#
_entry.id   AF-A0A821W4F6-F1
#
_cell.length_a   1.000
_cell.length_b   1.000
_cell.length_c   1.000
_cell.angle_alpha   90.00
_cell.angle_beta   90.00
_cell.angle_gamma   90.00
#
_symmetry.space_group_name_H-M   'P 1'
#
loop_
_entity.id
_entity.type
_entity.pdbx_description
1 polymer ?
#
loop_
_entity_poly.entity_id
_entity_poly.type
_entity_poly.pdbx_seq_one_letter_code
_entity_poly.pdbx_strand_id
1 'polypeptide(L)'
;MPHTWSYSVYLLHYCYSYFHEPYLIWDDWLPGMNVPFDIKLMYFIQCGFYLHSVYGTLYMDYKRKDFYVMLLHHVVTMALIFVSYATR
;
A
#
# COMPACT_ATOMS: atom_id res chain seq x y z
N MET A 1 -12.02 2.38 -10.57
CA MET A 1 -10.62 1.98 -10.30
C MET A 1 -9.54 2.80 -11.00
N PRO A 2 -9.77 3.58 -12.10
CA PRO A 2 -8.72 4.47 -12.65
C PRO A 2 -8.32 5.63 -11.75
N HIS A 3 -9.27 6.12 -10.94
CA HIS A 3 -9.12 7.35 -10.15
C HIS A 3 -8.12 7.24 -9.00
N THR A 4 -7.98 6.07 -8.38
CA THR A 4 -7.04 5.86 -7.27
C THR A 4 -5.60 5.84 -7.76
N TRP A 5 -5.33 5.15 -8.87
CA TRP A 5 -4.00 5.07 -9.47
C TRP A 5 -3.53 6.42 -10.02
N SER A 6 -4.42 7.17 -10.66
CA SER A 6 -4.11 8.52 -11.14
C SER A 6 -3.88 9.51 -9.99
N TYR A 7 -4.59 9.36 -8.86
CA TYR A 7 -4.35 10.15 -7.65
C TYR A 7 -3.00 9.84 -6.99
N SER A 8 -2.61 8.56 -6.89
CA SER A 8 -1.29 8.16 -6.40
C SER A 8 -0.16 8.68 -7.29
N VAL A 9 -0.31 8.61 -8.61
CA VAL A 9 0.67 9.16 -9.56
C VAL A 9 0.76 10.67 -9.42
N TYR A 10 -0.38 11.36 -9.29
CA TYR A 10 -0.41 12.82 -9.08
C TYR A 10 0.32 13.24 -7.80
N LEU A 11 0.06 12.59 -6.66
CA LEU A 11 0.75 12.90 -5.41
C LEU A 11 2.27 12.66 -5.49
N LEU A 12 2.68 11.53 -6.07
CA LEU A 12 4.10 11.14 -6.14
C LEU A 12 4.91 11.95 -7.16
N HIS A 13 4.29 12.42 -8.24
CA HIS A 13 4.97 13.20 -9.29
C HIS A 13 4.84 14.71 -9.09
N TYR A 14 3.66 15.21 -8.74
CA TYR A 14 3.39 16.66 -8.71
C TYR A 14 3.47 17.28 -7.32
N CYS A 15 3.20 16.51 -6.26
CA CYS A 15 3.13 17.07 -4.92
C CYS A 15 4.41 16.85 -4.11
N TYR A 16 5.09 15.71 -4.29
CA TYR A 16 6.23 15.35 -3.45
C TYR A 16 7.54 15.00 -4.19
N SER A 17 7.58 15.00 -5.53
CA SER A 17 8.74 14.62 -6.36
C SER A 17 9.48 13.31 -5.99
N TYR A 18 8.93 12.49 -5.09
CA TYR A 18 9.53 11.24 -4.60
C TYR A 18 9.86 10.25 -5.73
N PHE A 19 9.20 10.38 -6.88
CA PHE A 19 9.47 9.55 -8.05
C PHE A 19 10.80 9.90 -8.75
N HIS A 20 11.19 11.17 -8.78
CA HIS A 20 12.47 11.60 -9.35
C HIS A 20 13.60 11.55 -8.31
N GLU A 21 13.29 11.87 -7.05
CA GLU A 21 14.28 12.02 -5.98
C GLU A 21 13.86 11.21 -4.74
N PRO A 22 14.09 9.87 -4.75
CA PRO A 22 13.63 8.98 -3.68
C PRO A 22 14.33 9.23 -2.34
N TYR A 23 15.45 9.96 -2.33
CA TYR A 23 16.16 10.33 -1.10
C TYR A 23 15.39 11.35 -0.25
N LEU A 24 14.51 12.16 -0.87
CA LEU A 24 13.67 13.16 -0.18
C LEU A 24 12.67 12.54 0.81
N ILE A 25 12.38 11.24 0.68
CA ILE A 25 11.53 10.50 1.62
C ILE A 25 12.16 10.45 3.02
N TRP A 26 13.48 10.53 3.08
CA TRP A 26 14.28 10.41 4.31
C TRP A 26 14.95 11.72 4.70
N ASP A 27 14.87 12.74 3.84
CA ASP A 27 15.40 14.07 4.12
C ASP A 27 14.60 14.68 5.29
N ASP A 28 15.30 15.13 6.33
CA ASP A 28 14.74 15.55 7.62
C ASP A 28 13.89 14.52 8.37
N TRP A 29 13.99 13.22 8.07
CA TRP A 29 13.21 12.20 8.79
C TRP A 29 13.77 11.92 10.19
N LEU A 30 13.03 12.32 11.24
CA LEU A 30 13.30 11.99 12.65
C LEU A 30 12.28 10.97 13.20
N PRO A 31 12.70 10.07 14.11
CA PRO A 31 11.79 9.15 14.80
C PRO A 31 10.70 9.93 15.55
N GLY A 32 9.43 9.67 15.26
CA GLY A 32 8.28 10.35 15.88
C GLY A 32 7.67 11.50 15.06
N MET A 33 8.21 11.81 13.88
CA MET A 33 7.57 12.77 12.97
C MET A 33 6.27 12.23 12.39
N ASN A 34 5.23 13.06 12.45
CA ASN A 34 3.90 12.67 12.02
C ASN A 34 3.84 12.69 10.48
N VAL A 35 3.60 11.51 9.88
CA VAL A 35 3.49 11.38 8.42
C VAL A 35 2.26 12.16 7.92
N PRO A 36 2.36 12.93 6.81
CA PRO A 36 1.25 13.63 6.21
C PRO A 36 0.04 12.72 5.99
N PHE A 37 -1.15 13.23 6.30
CA PHE A 37 -2.40 12.47 6.21
C PHE A 37 -2.64 11.91 4.81
N ASP A 38 -2.23 12.63 3.76
CA ASP A 38 -2.38 12.21 2.36
C ASP A 38 -1.61 10.90 2.06
N ILE A 39 -0.41 10.76 2.61
CA ILE A 39 0.40 9.54 2.48
C ILE A 39 -0.24 8.40 3.27
N LYS A 40 -0.70 8.68 4.49
CA LYS A 40 -1.42 7.69 5.33
C LYS A 40 -2.69 7.18 4.64
N LEU A 41 -3.45 8.08 4.01
CA LEU A 41 -4.66 7.77 3.25
C LEU A 41 -4.34 6.93 2.01
N MET A 42 -3.24 7.23 1.31
CA MET A 42 -2.76 6.41 0.19
C MET A 42 -2.44 4.98 0.64
N TYR A 43 -1.70 4.80 1.74
CA TYR A 43 -1.45 3.48 2.32
C TYR A 43 -2.76 2.75 2.68
N PHE A 44 -3.74 3.46 3.24
CA PHE A 44 -5.04 2.89 3.60
C PHE A 44 -5.84 2.43 2.37
N ILE A 45 -5.92 3.25 1.31
CA ILE A 45 -6.60 2.91 0.06
C ILE A 45 -5.92 1.71 -0.61
N GLN A 46 -4.58 1.68 -0.63
CA GLN A 46 -3.81 0.55 -1.15
C GLN A 46 -4.10 -0.74 -0.37
N CYS A 47 -4.18 -0.65 0.96
CA CYS A 47 -4.50 -1.77 1.84
C CYS A 47 -5.92 -2.30 1.56
N GLY A 48 -6.90 -1.43 1.37
CA GLY A 48 -8.26 -1.80 0.96
C GLY A 48 -8.32 -2.53 -0.39
N PHE A 49 -7.49 -2.14 -1.35
CA PHE A 49 -7.38 -2.84 -2.63
C PHE A 49 -6.83 -4.26 -2.46
N TYR A 50 -5.77 -4.43 -1.66
CA TYR A 50 -5.23 -5.77 -1.37
C TYR A 50 -6.22 -6.65 -0.59
N LEU A 51 -7.00 -6.08 0.33
CA LEU A 51 -8.08 -6.79 1.02
C LEU A 51 -9.16 -7.27 0.04
N HIS A 52 -9.52 -6.42 -0.93
CA HIS A 52 -10.48 -6.79 -1.98
C HIS A 52 -9.92 -7.90 -2.89
N SER A 53 -8.63 -7.85 -3.25
CA SER A 53 -7.97 -8.91 -3.99
C SER A 53 -8.00 -10.24 -3.24
N VAL A 54 -7.75 -10.23 -1.92
CA VAL A 54 -7.88 -11.41 -1.05
C VAL A 54 -9.31 -11.93 -1.01
N TYR A 55 -10.30 -11.05 -0.88
CA TYR A 55 -11.70 -11.44 -0.88
C TYR A 55 -12.11 -12.08 -2.21
N GLY A 56 -11.67 -11.51 -3.34
CA GLY A 56 -11.86 -12.07 -4.67
C GLY A 56 -11.23 -13.46 -4.81
N THR A 57 -9.99 -13.63 -4.37
CA THR A 57 -9.34 -14.95 -4.34
C THR A 57 -10.10 -15.92 -3.45
N LEU A 58 -10.58 -15.51 -2.27
CA LEU A 58 -11.28 -16.40 -1.34
C LEU A 58 -12.64 -16.90 -1.84
N TYR A 59 -13.42 -16.02 -2.47
CA TYR A 59 -14.82 -16.28 -2.80
C TYR A 59 -15.09 -16.56 -4.27
N MET A 60 -14.28 -16.04 -5.19
CA MET A 60 -14.51 -16.15 -6.63
C MET A 60 -13.58 -17.14 -7.33
N ASP A 61 -12.37 -17.38 -6.81
CA ASP A 61 -11.44 -18.32 -7.44
C ASP A 61 -11.67 -19.78 -7.02
N TYR A 62 -11.62 -20.67 -8.00
CA TYR A 62 -11.64 -22.12 -7.76
C TYR A 62 -10.35 -22.56 -7.08
N LYS A 63 -10.45 -23.26 -5.94
CA LYS A 63 -9.32 -23.75 -5.15
C LYS A 63 -8.43 -24.70 -5.96
N ARG A 64 -7.39 -24.14 -6.56
CA ARG A 64 -6.28 -24.84 -7.20
C ARG A 64 -5.13 -25.02 -6.19
N LYS A 65 -4.15 -25.89 -6.45
CA LYS A 65 -3.06 -26.18 -5.48
C LYS A 65 -2.22 -24.95 -5.11
N ASP A 66 -2.14 -23.95 -5.99
CA ASP A 66 -1.45 -22.66 -5.85
C ASP A 66 -2.27 -21.60 -5.08
N PHE A 67 -3.55 -21.85 -4.85
CA PHE A 67 -4.50 -20.92 -4.21
C PHE A 67 -4.04 -20.46 -2.82
N TYR A 68 -3.64 -21.41 -1.99
CA TYR A 68 -3.25 -21.13 -0.61
C TYR A 68 -1.93 -20.34 -0.54
N VAL A 69 -1.02 -20.55 -1.50
CA VAL A 69 0.27 -19.84 -1.55
C VAL A 69 0.06 -18.39 -1.97
N MET A 70 -0.75 -18.13 -3.00
CA MET A 70 -1.11 -16.78 -3.45
C MET A 70 -1.90 -16.01 -2.37
N LEU A 71 -2.84 -16.67 -1.70
CA LEU A 71 -3.60 -16.09 -0.61
C LEU A 71 -2.69 -15.70 0.57
N LEU A 72 -1.80 -16.60 0.99
CA LEU A 72 -0.84 -16.33 2.05
C LEU A 72 0.08 -15.18 1.68
N HIS A 73 0.54 -15.10 0.43
CA HIS A 73 1.33 -13.97 -0.07
C HIS A 73 0.58 -12.63 0.10
N HIS A 74 -0.69 -12.56 -0.29
CA HIS A 74 -1.48 -11.34 -0.14
C HIS A 74 -1.72 -10.96 1.34
N VAL A 75 -1.94 -11.95 2.22
CA VAL A 75 -2.11 -11.72 3.66
C VAL A 75 -0.81 -11.22 4.30
N VAL A 76 0.33 -11.82 3.96
CA VAL A 76 1.64 -11.43 4.49
C VAL A 76 2.03 -10.02 4.03
N THR A 77 1.83 -9.70 2.75
CA THR A 77 2.14 -8.37 2.21
C THR A 77 1.29 -7.27 2.85
N MET A 78 -0.01 -7.51 3.09
CA MET A 78 -0.85 -6.59 3.86
C MET A 78 -0.39 -6.45 5.31
N ALA A 79 -0.07 -7.56 5.98
CA ALA A 79 0.41 -7.53 7.36
C ALA A 79 1.71 -6.73 7.48
N LEU A 80 2.64 -6.87 6.53
CA LEU A 80 3.87 -6.10 6.47
C LEU A 80 3.61 -4.59 6.35
N ILE A 81 2.67 -4.19 5.48
CA ILE A 81 2.29 -2.78 5.33
C ILE A 81 1.60 -2.24 6.59
N PHE A 82 0.69 -3.02 7.18
CA PHE A 82 -0.04 -2.62 8.38
C PHE A 82 0.87 -2.49 9.60
N VAL A 83 1.75 -3.47 9.84
CA VAL A 83 2.75 -3.40 10.90
C VAL A 83 3.67 -2.21 10.65
N SER A 84 4.15 -2.01 9.42
CA SER A 84 4.95 -0.83 9.07
C SER A 84 4.22 0.49 9.29
N TYR A 85 2.88 0.52 9.26
CA TYR A 85 2.11 1.71 9.58
C TYR A 85 1.90 1.88 11.09
N ALA A 86 1.70 0.77 11.83
CA ALA A 86 1.40 0.76 13.26
C ALA A 86 2.64 0.90 14.16
N THR A 87 3.81 0.42 13.72
CA THR A 87 5.07 0.54 14.47
C THR A 87 5.90 1.76 14.06
N ARG A 88 5.28 2.78 13.46
CA ARG A 88 5.90 4.07 13.15
C ARG A 88 5.39 5.16 14.08
#